data_AF-A0A1V3ATT8-F1
#
_entry.id   AF-A0A1V3ATT8-F1
#
_cell.length_a   1.000
_cell.length_b   1.000
_cell.length_c   1.000
_cell.angle_alpha   90.00
_cell.angle_beta   90.00
_cell.angle_gamma   90.00
#
_symmetry.space_group_name_H-M   'P 1'
#
loop_
_entity.id
_entity.type
_entity.pdbx_description
1 polymer ?
#
loop_
_entity_poly.entity_id
_entity_poly.type
_entity_poly.pdbx_seq_one_letter_code
_entity_poly.pdbx_strand_id
1 'polypeptide(L)'
;MKTYQKLLSASCLALYLVGCGNGGSSESPIEMIANSEGAFQIDSKADSVTIQGVKLNRGNCAVSFSQVYARSISVQDFKNEASAYEYIKDKKRLADMQNKISQLEQKGLMMEHQTLKFGEKIEGISQGCDIIEAEIQTDKGSWTFNFNR
;
A
#
# COMPACT_ATOMS: atom_id res chain seq x y z
N MET A 1 0.50 48.73 -48.06
CA MET A 1 1.04 48.39 -46.73
C MET A 1 -0.12 47.90 -45.89
N LYS A 2 -0.34 46.60 -45.73
CA LYS A 2 0.31 45.61 -44.83
C LYS A 2 -0.69 45.26 -43.69
N THR A 3 -1.50 44.25 -44.01
CA THR A 3 -1.87 43.08 -43.20
C THR A 3 -2.22 43.27 -41.72
N TYR A 4 -3.50 43.09 -41.40
CA TYR A 4 -4.00 42.87 -40.04
C TYR A 4 -3.46 41.54 -39.48
N GLN A 5 -2.82 41.62 -38.32
CA GLN A 5 -2.12 40.52 -37.65
C GLN A 5 -3.11 39.56 -36.95
N LYS A 6 -2.79 38.27 -37.08
CA LYS A 6 -3.52 37.10 -36.57
C LYS A 6 -3.73 37.17 -35.05
N LEU A 7 -4.96 36.91 -34.61
CA LEU A 7 -5.30 36.52 -33.23
C LEU A 7 -4.62 35.17 -32.92
N LEU A 8 -3.60 35.19 -32.05
CA LEU A 8 -3.07 33.99 -31.42
C LEU A 8 -3.83 33.80 -30.10
N SER A 9 -4.76 32.85 -30.08
CA SER A 9 -5.37 32.34 -28.86
C SER A 9 -4.29 31.65 -28.03
N ALA A 10 -3.83 32.29 -26.96
CA ALA A 10 -3.02 31.62 -25.96
C ALA A 10 -3.93 30.71 -25.13
N SER A 11 -4.03 29.44 -25.52
CA SER A 11 -4.57 28.41 -24.63
C SER A 11 -3.54 28.20 -23.51
N CYS A 12 -3.81 28.72 -22.32
CA CYS A 12 -3.07 28.34 -21.12
C CYS A 12 -3.24 26.83 -20.90
N LEU A 13 -2.21 26.08 -21.30
CA LEU A 13 -1.99 24.72 -20.82
C LEU A 13 -1.80 24.84 -19.31
N ALA A 14 -2.84 24.51 -18.53
CA ALA A 14 -2.69 24.29 -17.10
C ALA A 14 -1.84 23.03 -16.92
N LEU A 15 -0.52 23.23 -16.84
CA LEU A 15 0.40 22.23 -16.35
C LEU A 15 -0.01 21.95 -14.90
N TYR A 16 -0.71 20.84 -14.68
CA TYR A 16 -0.79 20.22 -13.36
C TYR A 16 0.64 19.84 -12.98
N LEU A 17 1.33 20.75 -12.29
CA LEU A 17 2.54 20.43 -11.55
C LEU A 17 2.12 19.42 -10.48
N VAL A 18 2.33 18.14 -10.78
CA VAL A 18 2.33 17.08 -9.79
C VAL A 18 3.35 17.50 -8.73
N GLY A 19 2.85 17.77 -7.53
CA GLY A 19 3.64 18.28 -6.42
C GLY A 19 4.81 17.34 -6.15
N CYS A 20 6.02 17.87 -6.35
CA CYS A 20 7.25 17.29 -5.85
C CYS A 20 7.25 17.42 -4.32
N GLY A 21 6.79 16.40 -3.62
CA GLY A 21 6.80 16.34 -2.17
C GLY A 21 8.15 15.87 -1.63
N ASN A 22 9.16 16.74 -1.69
CA ASN A 22 10.40 16.57 -0.93
C ASN A 22 10.32 17.40 0.36
N GLY A 23 10.21 16.74 1.52
CA GLY A 23 10.71 17.26 2.81
C GLY A 23 9.95 18.40 3.50
N GLY A 24 8.64 18.54 3.30
CA GLY A 24 7.81 19.45 4.10
C GLY A 24 7.33 18.79 5.39
N SER A 25 7.55 19.46 6.53
CA SER A 25 7.12 19.07 7.88
C SER A 25 5.58 19.06 8.05
N SER A 26 4.86 18.34 7.20
CA SER A 26 3.47 17.93 7.47
C SER A 26 3.52 16.67 8.32
N GLU A 27 2.89 16.70 9.48
CA GLU A 27 2.69 15.50 10.30
C GLU A 27 2.11 14.38 9.42
N SER A 28 2.65 13.16 9.58
CA SER A 28 2.17 12.01 8.84
C SER A 28 0.68 11.78 9.14
N PRO A 29 -0.19 11.59 8.13
CA PRO A 29 -1.61 11.31 8.34
C PRO A 29 -1.84 9.90 8.91
N ILE A 30 -0.76 9.13 9.05
CA ILE A 30 -0.74 7.78 9.55
C ILE A 30 0.44 7.58 10.52
N GLU A 31 0.24 6.69 11.48
CA GLU A 31 1.29 6.20 12.37
C GLU A 31 1.41 4.69 12.15
N MET A 32 2.62 4.14 12.26
CA MET A 32 2.82 2.70 12.17
C MET A 32 3.63 2.20 13.35
N ILE A 33 3.16 1.12 13.96
CA ILE A 33 3.89 0.37 14.99
C ILE A 33 4.10 -1.06 14.50
N ALA A 34 5.24 -1.64 14.87
CA ALA A 34 5.56 -3.03 14.61
C ALA A 34 6.23 -3.65 15.84
N ASN A 35 6.01 -4.95 16.08
CA ASN A 35 6.64 -5.72 17.16
C ASN A 35 7.63 -6.77 16.63
N SER A 36 8.30 -7.52 17.52
CA SER A 36 9.31 -8.51 17.14
C SER A 36 8.79 -9.87 16.69
N GLU A 37 7.48 -10.02 16.70
CA GLU A 37 6.78 -11.19 16.17
C GLU A 37 6.27 -10.93 14.75
N GLY A 38 6.58 -9.73 14.22
CA GLY A 38 6.15 -9.27 12.91
C GLY A 38 4.70 -8.76 12.87
N ALA A 39 4.02 -8.66 14.01
CA ALA A 39 2.73 -7.97 14.08
C ALA A 39 2.93 -6.46 13.91
N PHE A 40 2.04 -5.83 13.15
CA PHE A 40 2.05 -4.40 12.94
C PHE A 40 0.64 -3.82 12.88
N GLN A 41 0.58 -2.52 13.12
CA GLN A 41 -0.64 -1.72 13.07
C GLN A 41 -0.34 -0.41 12.36
N ILE A 42 -1.26 0.02 11.50
CA ILE A 42 -1.25 1.32 10.82
C ILE A 42 -2.48 2.07 11.33
N ASP A 43 -2.26 3.17 12.05
CA ASP A 43 -3.30 4.02 12.63
C ASP A 43 -3.48 5.28 11.79
N SER A 44 -4.74 5.66 11.54
CA SER A 44 -5.03 6.96 10.94
C SER A 44 -4.98 8.07 11.98
N LYS A 45 -4.18 9.11 11.69
CA LYS A 45 -4.08 10.38 12.45
C LYS A 45 -4.84 11.52 11.77
N ALA A 46 -5.43 11.26 10.61
CA ALA A 46 -6.19 12.24 9.84
C ALA A 46 -7.69 11.90 9.83
N ASP A 47 -8.54 12.90 9.59
CA ASP A 47 -10.00 12.70 9.45
C ASP A 47 -10.37 11.64 8.41
N SER A 48 -9.56 11.54 7.35
CA SER A 48 -9.66 10.54 6.30
C SER A 48 -8.30 10.36 5.63
N VAL A 49 -7.89 9.12 5.37
CA VAL A 49 -6.72 8.76 4.56
C VAL A 49 -6.96 7.43 3.87
N THR A 50 -6.61 7.32 2.60
CA THR A 50 -6.75 6.07 1.83
C THR A 50 -5.40 5.41 1.70
N ILE A 51 -5.19 4.29 2.39
CA ILE A 51 -4.02 3.44 2.18
C ILE A 51 -4.15 2.80 0.81
N GLN A 52 -3.19 3.07 -0.07
CA GLN A 52 -3.15 2.55 -1.43
C GLN A 52 -2.22 1.35 -1.54
N GLY A 53 -1.15 1.33 -0.75
CA GLY A 53 -0.19 0.23 -0.73
C GLY A 53 0.63 0.21 0.54
N VAL A 54 1.07 -0.99 0.91
CA VAL A 54 2.01 -1.23 2.01
C VAL A 54 3.14 -2.07 1.43
N LYS A 55 4.38 -1.77 1.76
CA LYS A 55 5.55 -2.56 1.37
C LYS A 55 6.44 -2.74 2.58
N LEU A 56 6.64 -3.99 2.99
CA LEU A 56 7.41 -4.33 4.18
C LEU A 56 8.79 -4.86 3.80
N ASN A 57 9.82 -4.24 4.34
CA ASN A 57 11.19 -4.75 4.32
C ASN A 57 11.47 -5.54 5.60
N ARG A 58 11.90 -6.79 5.43
CA ARG A 58 12.13 -7.77 6.51
C ARG A 58 13.55 -8.35 6.47
N GLY A 59 14.46 -7.70 5.75
CA GLY A 59 15.81 -8.21 5.52
C GLY A 59 15.79 -9.59 4.84
N ASN A 60 16.71 -10.47 5.25
CA ASN A 60 16.90 -11.80 4.68
C ASN A 60 16.19 -12.92 5.46
N CYS A 61 15.05 -12.62 6.08
CA CYS A 61 14.37 -13.57 6.96
C CYS A 61 13.71 -14.72 6.17
N ALA A 62 13.90 -15.96 6.65
CA ALA A 62 13.31 -17.17 6.07
C ALA A 62 11.84 -17.31 6.53
N VAL A 63 10.91 -17.42 5.58
CA VAL A 63 9.47 -17.42 5.86
C VAL A 63 8.93 -18.84 6.07
N SER A 64 8.18 -19.02 7.16
CA SER A 64 7.31 -20.16 7.43
C SER A 64 5.89 -19.61 7.56
N PHE A 65 4.98 -20.06 6.69
CA PHE A 65 3.61 -19.53 6.63
C PHE A 65 2.67 -20.42 7.44
N SER A 66 2.01 -19.87 8.46
CA SER A 66 0.94 -20.51 9.22
C SER A 66 -0.34 -19.67 9.14
N GLN A 67 -1.36 -20.16 8.43
CA GLN A 67 -2.61 -19.46 8.09
C GLN A 67 -3.59 -19.22 9.25
N VAL A 68 -3.14 -18.97 10.48
CA VAL A 68 -4.08 -19.01 11.61
C VAL A 68 -4.56 -17.62 12.09
N TYR A 69 -3.85 -16.51 11.84
CA TYR A 69 -4.18 -15.27 12.59
C TYR A 69 -4.02 -13.88 11.93
N ALA A 70 -3.94 -13.71 10.60
CA ALA A 70 -3.91 -12.35 10.02
C ALA A 70 -4.75 -12.20 8.76
N ARG A 71 -5.44 -11.05 8.64
CA ARG A 71 -5.95 -10.54 7.36
C ARG A 71 -4.82 -10.62 6.35
N SER A 72 -5.04 -11.23 5.19
CA SER A 72 -4.06 -11.30 4.10
C SER A 72 -3.75 -9.88 3.61
N ILE A 73 -2.53 -9.42 3.88
CA ILE A 73 -2.06 -8.04 3.62
C ILE A 73 -0.94 -8.00 2.58
N SER A 74 -0.48 -9.16 2.09
CA SER A 74 0.45 -9.24 0.98
C SER A 74 -0.04 -10.12 -0.16
N VAL A 75 0.39 -9.78 -1.38
CA VAL A 75 0.27 -10.63 -2.58
C VAL A 75 0.79 -12.04 -2.31
N GLN A 76 1.88 -12.18 -1.56
CA GLN A 76 2.42 -13.49 -1.23
C GLN A 76 1.51 -14.25 -0.27
N ASP A 77 0.88 -13.58 0.71
CA ASP A 77 -0.12 -14.18 1.58
C ASP A 77 -1.34 -14.62 0.77
N PHE A 78 -1.78 -13.81 -0.21
CA PHE A 78 -2.83 -14.21 -1.13
C PHE A 78 -2.43 -15.42 -2.00
N LYS A 79 -1.18 -15.50 -2.48
CA LYS A 79 -0.67 -16.67 -3.22
C LYS A 79 -0.65 -17.92 -2.35
N ASN A 80 -0.25 -17.79 -1.10
CA ASN A 80 -0.21 -18.88 -0.14
C ASN A 80 -1.63 -19.31 0.27
N GLU A 81 -2.54 -18.37 0.47
CA GLU A 81 -3.96 -18.63 0.68
C GLU A 81 -4.56 -19.36 -0.54
N ALA A 82 -4.28 -18.88 -1.75
CA ALA A 82 -4.67 -19.55 -2.99
C ALA A 82 -4.16 -21.01 -3.06
N SER A 83 -2.93 -21.29 -2.62
CA SER A 83 -2.42 -22.67 -2.57
C SER A 83 -3.17 -23.57 -1.57
N ALA A 84 -3.72 -23.02 -0.48
CA ALA A 84 -4.61 -23.78 0.41
C ALA A 84 -5.98 -24.05 -0.21
N TYR A 85 -6.51 -23.11 -1.01
CA TYR A 85 -7.75 -23.33 -1.77
C TYR A 85 -7.59 -24.35 -2.91
N GLU A 86 -6.40 -24.42 -3.51
CA GLU A 86 -6.03 -25.49 -4.45
C GLU A 86 -6.09 -26.86 -3.77
N TYR A 87 -5.62 -26.97 -2.53
CA TYR A 87 -5.69 -28.21 -1.74
C TYR A 87 -7.13 -28.66 -1.44
N ILE A 88 -8.04 -27.74 -1.13
CA ILE A 88 -9.47 -28.07 -0.88
C ILE A 88 -10.34 -28.11 -2.15
N LYS A 89 -9.73 -27.97 -3.35
CA LYS A 89 -10.38 -28.04 -4.68
C LYS A 89 -11.54 -27.05 -4.91
N ASP A 90 -11.56 -25.92 -4.21
CA ASP A 90 -12.54 -24.86 -4.47
C ASP A 90 -12.09 -23.98 -5.64
N LYS A 91 -12.37 -24.46 -6.86
CA LYS A 91 -11.95 -23.84 -8.12
C LYS A 91 -12.45 -22.40 -8.30
N LYS A 92 -13.62 -22.07 -7.74
CA LYS A 92 -14.22 -20.73 -7.91
C LYS A 92 -13.46 -19.70 -7.09
N ARG A 93 -13.27 -19.99 -5.79
CA ARG A 93 -12.50 -19.10 -4.91
C ARG A 93 -11.05 -18.95 -5.36
N LEU A 94 -10.45 -20.04 -5.85
CA LEU A 94 -9.09 -20.02 -6.41
C LEU A 94 -8.96 -19.02 -7.57
N ALA A 95 -9.88 -19.08 -8.55
CA ALA A 95 -9.86 -18.17 -9.69
C ALA A 95 -10.06 -16.70 -9.27
N ASP A 96 -10.98 -16.44 -8.33
CA ASP A 96 -11.24 -15.10 -7.82
C ASP A 96 -10.01 -14.50 -7.11
N MET A 97 -9.31 -15.29 -6.29
CA MET A 97 -8.06 -14.83 -5.66
C MET A 97 -6.94 -14.64 -6.66
N GLN A 98 -6.75 -15.56 -7.62
CA GLN A 98 -5.72 -15.42 -8.65
C GLN A 98 -5.91 -14.14 -9.49
N ASN A 99 -7.16 -13.80 -9.82
CA ASN A 99 -7.48 -12.55 -10.50
C ASN A 99 -7.15 -11.34 -9.63
N LYS A 100 -7.50 -11.36 -8.34
CA LYS A 100 -7.19 -10.29 -7.39
C LYS A 100 -5.69 -10.11 -7.19
N ILE A 101 -4.93 -11.20 -7.03
CA ILE A 101 -3.47 -11.23 -6.97
C ILE A 101 -2.86 -10.57 -8.20
N SER A 102 -3.28 -11.00 -9.40
CA SER A 102 -2.77 -10.45 -10.67
C SER A 102 -2.99 -8.93 -10.77
N GLN A 103 -4.15 -8.43 -10.34
CA GLN A 103 -4.44 -7.00 -10.31
C GLN A 103 -3.57 -6.23 -9.33
N LEU A 104 -3.29 -6.80 -8.17
CA LEU A 104 -2.42 -6.19 -7.15
C LEU A 104 -0.95 -6.19 -7.61
N GLU A 105 -0.48 -7.29 -8.21
CA GLU A 105 0.88 -7.40 -8.77
C GLU A 105 1.14 -6.41 -9.90
N GLN A 106 0.20 -6.27 -10.84
CA GLN A 106 0.31 -5.28 -11.93
C GLN A 106 0.41 -3.85 -11.42
N LYS A 107 -0.18 -3.56 -10.26
CA LYS A 107 -0.14 -2.25 -9.61
C LYS A 107 1.03 -2.09 -8.63
N GLY A 108 1.76 -3.17 -8.33
CA GLY A 108 2.82 -3.18 -7.32
C GLY A 108 2.32 -3.00 -5.88
N LEU A 109 1.06 -3.35 -5.60
CA LEU A 109 0.41 -3.14 -4.30
C LEU A 109 0.31 -4.47 -3.54
N MET A 110 0.43 -4.43 -2.21
CA MET A 110 0.29 -5.62 -1.36
C MET A 110 -1.15 -5.85 -0.87
N MET A 111 -2.00 -4.83 -0.95
CA MET A 111 -3.38 -4.84 -0.49
C MET A 111 -4.28 -3.98 -1.40
N GLU A 112 -5.59 -4.16 -1.30
CA GLU A 112 -6.55 -3.23 -1.91
C GLU A 112 -6.56 -1.89 -1.18
N HIS A 113 -7.04 -0.85 -1.87
CA HIS A 113 -7.17 0.46 -1.27
C HIS A 113 -8.16 0.43 -0.10
N GLN A 114 -7.76 1.00 1.04
CA GLN A 114 -8.60 1.07 2.22
C GLN A 114 -8.59 2.49 2.79
N THR A 115 -9.77 3.11 2.83
CA THR A 115 -9.96 4.42 3.48
C THR A 115 -10.19 4.23 4.97
N LEU A 116 -9.42 4.96 5.77
CA LEU A 116 -9.49 5.00 7.23
C LEU A 116 -9.88 6.40 7.69
N LYS A 117 -10.79 6.48 8.65
CA LYS A 117 -11.11 7.68 9.41
C LYS A 117 -10.18 7.85 10.61
N PHE A 118 -10.20 9.01 11.25
CA PHE A 118 -9.39 9.27 12.45
C PHE A 118 -9.60 8.18 13.52
N GLY A 119 -8.49 7.59 13.99
CA GLY A 119 -8.50 6.53 15.00
C GLY A 119 -8.86 5.12 14.47
N GLU A 120 -9.23 4.98 13.20
CA GLU A 120 -9.35 3.66 12.57
C GLU A 120 -7.96 3.10 12.24
N LYS A 121 -7.86 1.77 12.21
CA LYS A 121 -6.59 1.07 12.04
C LYS A 121 -6.67 -0.16 11.15
N ILE A 122 -5.53 -0.49 10.57
CA ILE A 122 -5.27 -1.75 9.87
C ILE A 122 -4.24 -2.51 10.67
N GLU A 123 -4.54 -3.77 10.98
CA GLU A 123 -3.62 -4.67 11.66
C GLU A 123 -3.23 -5.81 10.72
N GLY A 124 -2.03 -6.31 10.90
CA GLY A 124 -1.65 -7.57 10.30
C GLY A 124 -0.34 -8.10 10.83
N ILE A 125 0.05 -9.27 10.35
CA ILE A 125 1.17 -10.03 10.88
C ILE A 125 2.06 -10.47 9.72
N SER A 126 3.33 -10.14 9.83
CA SER A 126 4.39 -10.70 9.01
C SER A 126 5.09 -11.82 9.76
N GLN A 127 4.51 -13.02 9.70
CA GLN A 127 4.92 -14.14 10.56
C GLN A 127 6.42 -14.45 10.46
N GLY A 128 7.06 -14.49 11.63
CA GLY A 128 8.42 -15.02 11.81
C GLY A 128 9.54 -14.03 11.57
N CYS A 129 9.25 -12.74 11.31
CA CYS A 129 10.28 -11.76 10.98
C CYS A 129 10.01 -10.37 11.56
N ASP A 130 11.08 -9.72 12.01
CA ASP A 130 11.07 -8.30 12.31
C ASP A 130 10.80 -7.49 11.03
N ILE A 131 9.94 -6.47 11.16
CA ILE A 131 9.76 -5.45 10.13
C ILE A 131 10.82 -4.37 10.41
N ILE A 132 11.76 -4.22 9.46
CA ILE A 132 12.87 -3.27 9.57
C ILE A 132 12.42 -1.90 9.06
N GLU A 133 11.72 -1.92 7.93
CA GLU A 133 11.22 -0.72 7.28
C GLU A 133 9.87 -1.03 6.63
N ALA A 134 8.99 -0.04 6.60
CA ALA A 134 7.75 -0.10 5.86
C ALA A 134 7.57 1.16 5.02
N GLU A 135 7.23 0.97 3.75
CA GLU A 135 6.81 2.04 2.84
C GLU A 135 5.28 1.95 2.67
N ILE A 136 4.56 2.99 3.09
CA ILE A 136 3.11 3.08 2.98
C ILE A 136 2.76 4.17 1.99
N GLN A 137 2.03 3.81 0.95
CA GLN A 137 1.48 4.72 -0.05
C GLN A 137 0.05 5.06 0.34
N THR A 138 -0.30 6.35 0.33
CA THR A 138 -1.68 6.82 0.52
C THR A 138 -2.07 7.86 -0.52
N ASP A 139 -3.35 8.23 -0.52
CA ASP A 139 -3.87 9.34 -1.33
C ASP A 139 -3.29 10.71 -0.97
N LYS A 140 -2.52 10.81 0.13
CA LYS A 140 -1.87 12.05 0.59
C LYS A 140 -0.35 12.07 0.43
N GLY A 141 0.25 11.02 -0.16
CA GLY A 141 1.70 10.88 -0.30
C GLY A 141 2.23 9.48 0.00
N SER A 142 3.53 9.36 0.24
CA SER A 142 4.17 8.12 0.68
C SER A 142 4.98 8.38 1.93
N TRP A 143 4.94 7.44 2.89
CA TRP A 143 5.68 7.53 4.15
C TRP A 143 6.53 6.28 4.33
N THR A 144 7.73 6.51 4.84
CA THR A 144 8.67 5.44 5.17
C THR A 144 8.87 5.42 6.67
N PHE A 145 8.53 4.29 7.28
CA PHE A 145 8.71 4.02 8.70
C PHE A 145 9.91 3.12 8.88
N ASN A 146 10.90 3.59 9.63
CA ASN A 146 12.08 2.82 9.99
C ASN A 146 11.95 2.41 11.45
N PHE A 147 12.09 1.12 11.72
CA PHE A 147 11.89 0.55 13.05
C PHE A 147 13.18 0.24 13.80
N ASN A 148 14.34 0.72 13.30
CA ASN A 148 15.70 0.59 13.88
C ASN A 148 15.70 -0.05 15.27
N ARG A 149 15.82 -1.37 15.31
CA ARG A 149 15.92 -2.15 16.55
C ARG A 149 17.36 -2.50 16.84
#